data_AF-A0A6B2LXU0-F1
#
_entry.id   AF-A0A6B2LXU0-F1
#
_cell.length_a   1.000
_cell.length_b   1.000
_cell.length_c   1.000
_cell.angle_alpha   90.00
_cell.angle_beta   90.00
_cell.angle_gamma   90.00
#
_symmetry.space_group_name_H-M   'P 1'
#
loop_
_entity.id
_entity.type
_entity.pdbx_description
1 polymer ?
#
loop_
_entity_poly.entity_id
_entity_poly.type
_entity_poly.pdbx_seq_one_letter_code
_entity_poly.pdbx_strand_id
1 'polypeptide(L)' 'MLVFSVLNESSLNYVLSDLYPEIAQFSLEVPIVLVGTKIDLRENAGVVKGMAEKGR' A
#
# COMPACT_ATOMS: atom_id res chain seq x y z
N MET A 1 -12.62 2.19 0.18
CA MET A 1 -11.60 1.21 -0.27
C MET A 1 -10.24 1.84 -0.09
N LEU A 2 -9.31 1.14 0.56
CA LEU A 2 -7.93 1.57 0.77
C LEU A 2 -7.02 0.80 -0.19
N VAL A 3 -6.05 1.48 -0.79
CA VAL A 3 -5.21 0.90 -1.84
C VAL A 3 -3.75 1.17 -1.52
N PHE A 4 -2.91 0.14 -1.62
CA PHE A 4 -1.46 0.27 -1.49
C PHE A 4 -0.75 -0.48 -2.61
N SER A 5 0.52 -0.19 -2.81
CA SER A 5 1.38 -0.87 -3.79
C SER A 5 2.13 -1.98 -3.08
N VAL A 6 2.02 -3.24 -3.56
CA VAL A 6 2.72 -4.38 -2.92
C VAL A 6 4.25 -4.29 -3.00
N LEU A 7 4.76 -3.39 -3.84
CA LEU A 7 6.19 -3.12 -3.98
C LEU A 7 6.71 -1.94 -3.16
N ASN A 8 5.83 -1.18 -2.52
CA ASN A 8 6.22 0.02 -1.77
C ASN A 8 5.63 -0.05 -0.36
N GLU A 9 6.44 -0.49 0.59
CA GLU A 9 6.05 -0.60 2.00
C GLU A 9 5.59 0.74 2.59
N SER A 10 6.20 1.86 2.20
CA SER A 10 5.79 3.20 2.65
C SER A 10 4.35 3.54 2.25
N SER A 11 3.86 3.00 1.13
CA SER A 11 2.46 3.17 0.73
C SER A 11 1.49 2.42 1.64
N LEU A 12 1.89 1.25 2.16
CA LEU A 12 1.11 0.53 3.16
C LEU A 12 1.17 1.24 4.51
N ASN A 13 2.34 1.71 4.92
CA ASN A 13 2.51 2.42 6.20
C ASN A 13 1.70 3.73 6.24
N TYR A 14 1.67 4.50 5.16
CA TYR A 14 0.80 5.68 5.03
C TYR A 14 -0.69 5.31 5.14
N VAL A 15 -1.09 4.20 4.50
CA VAL A 15 -2.48 3.72 4.58
C VAL A 15 -2.89 3.38 6.01
N LEU A 16 -2.00 2.76 6.79
CA LEU A 16 -2.27 2.37 8.17
C LEU A 16 -2.16 3.52 9.17
N SER A 17 -1.22 4.44 8.94
CA SER A 17 -0.88 5.50 9.91
C SER A 17 -1.73 6.76 9.74
N ASP A 18 -2.11 7.09 8.51
CA ASP A 18 -2.79 8.35 8.19
C ASP A 18 -4.21 8.10 7.66
N LEU A 19 -4.34 7.32 6.58
CA LEU A 19 -5.62 7.15 5.88
C LEU A 19 -6.65 6.33 6.68
N TYR A 20 -6.23 5.24 7.32
CA TYR A 20 -7.16 4.39 8.07
C TYR A 20 -7.76 5.12 9.29
N PRO A 21 -6.95 5.78 10.15
CA PRO A 21 -7.49 6.58 11.25
C PRO A 21 -8.43 7.70 10.78
N GLU A 22 -8.08 8.39 9.69
CA GLU A 22 -8.92 9.45 9.12
C GLU A 22 -10.29 8.91 8.70
N ILE A 23 -10.33 7.82 7.92
CA ILE A 23 -11.60 7.24 7.45
C ILE A 23 -12.40 6.63 8.59
N ALA A 24 -11.74 5.95 9.53
CA ALA A 24 -12.39 5.34 10.69
C ALA A 24 -13.09 6.38 11.57
N GLN A 25 -12.57 7.62 11.64
CA GLN A 25 -13.20 8.72 12.36
C GLN A 25 -14.53 9.15 11.73
N PHE A 26 -14.63 9.14 10.40
CA PHE A 26 -15.83 9.61 9.68
C PHE A 26 -16.80 8.48 9.30
N SER A 27 -16.38 7.22 9.38
CA SER A 27 -17.15 6.08 8.85
C SER A 27 -16.98 4.83 9.71
N LEU A 28 -17.49 4.90 10.94
CA LEU A 28 -17.35 3.87 11.99
C LEU A 28 -17.94 2.49 11.65
N GLU A 29 -18.91 2.42 10.74
CA GLU A 29 -19.64 1.16 10.43
C GLU A 29 -19.54 0.76 8.95
N VAL A 30 -18.70 1.44 8.17
CA VAL A 30 -18.52 1.13 6.75
C VAL A 30 -17.41 0.10 6.60
N PRO A 31 -17.68 -1.08 6.01
CA PRO A 31 -16.63 -2.07 5.77
C PRO A 31 -15.58 -1.53 4.80
N ILE A 32 -14.31 -1.59 5.20
CA ILE A 32 -13.18 -1.12 4.41
C ILE A 32 -12.51 -2.31 3.73
N VAL A 33 -12.50 -2.31 2.39
CA VAL A 33 -11.70 -3.25 1.60
C VAL A 33 -10.30 -2.68 1.40
N LEU A 34 -9.27 -3.44 1.77
CA LEU A 34 -7.86 -3.14 1.53
C LEU A 34 -7.37 -3.88 0.27
N VAL A 35 -6.80 -3.14 -0.69
CA VAL A 35 -6.38 -3.68 -1.99
C VAL A 35 -4.89 -3.47 -2.22
N GLY A 36 -4.15 -4.56 -2.42
CA GLY A 36 -2.75 -4.54 -2.86
C GLY A 36 -2.67 -4.50 -4.39
N THR A 37 -2.06 -3.46 -4.93
CA THR A 37 -1.90 -3.24 -6.39
C THR A 37 -0.49 -3.55 -6.87
N LYS A 38 -0.31 -3.66 -8.20
CA LYS A 38 0.97 -3.94 -8.86
C LYS A 38 1.54 -5.32 -8.52
N ILE A 39 0.67 -6.31 -8.33
CA ILE A 39 1.07 -7.68 -8.00
C ILE A 39 1.85 -8.35 -9.13
N ASP A 40 1.55 -7.98 -10.38
CA ASP A 40 2.26 -8.38 -11.60
C ASP A 40 3.74 -7.97 -11.58
N LEU A 41 4.07 -6.87 -10.90
CA LEU A 41 5.45 -6.40 -10.79
C LEU A 41 6.26 -7.14 -9.72
N ARG A 42 5.62 -7.94 -8.85
CA ARG A 42 6.29 -8.77 -7.84
C ARG A 42 6.97 -9.99 -8.46
N GLU A 43 6.46 -10.48 -9.58
CA GLU A 43 7.03 -11.62 -10.32
C GLU A 43 8.16 -11.21 -11.28
N ASN A 44 8.29 -9.91 -11.58
CA ASN A 44 9.39 -9.37 -12.36
C ASN A 44 10.63 -9.14 -11.48
N ALA A 45 11.55 -10.11 -11.48
CA ALA A 45 12.83 -10.06 -10.75
C ALA A 45 13.68 -8.79 -11.01
N GLY A 46 13.47 -8.09 -12.14
CA GLY A 46 14.13 -6.82 -12.44
C GLY A 46 13.58 -5.61 -11.67
N VAL A 47 12.30 -5.61 -11.30
CA VAL A 47 11.68 -4.49 -10.56
C VAL A 47 12.04 -4.54 -9.07
N VAL A 48 12.13 -5.75 -8.50
CA VAL A 48 12.60 -5.95 -7.12
C VAL A 48 14.04 -5.44 -6.94
N LYS A 49 14.91 -5.68 -7.94
CA LYS A 49 16.29 -5.15 -7.92
C LYS A 49 16.37 -3.64 -8.09
N GLY A 50 15.63 -3.05 -9.04
CA GLY A 50 15.66 -1.60 -9.28
C GLY A 50 15.01 -0.75 -8.19
N MET A 51 14.08 -1.31 -7.42
CA MET A 51 13.45 -0.61 -6.28
C MET A 51 14.29 -0.69 -5.00
N ALA A 52 15.06 -1.76 -4.79
CA ALA A 52 16.01 -1.86 -3.67
C ALA A 52 17.14 -0.81 -3.76
N GLU A 53 17.51 -0.39 -4.97
CA GLU A 53 18.57 0.59 -5.22
C GLU A 53 18.10 2.05 -5.07
N LYS A 54 16.81 2.34 -5.19
CA LYS A 54 16.24 3.70 -5.10
C LYS A 54 15.81 4.12 -3.68
N GLY A 55 16.00 3.25 -2.69
CA GLY A 55 15.70 3.53 -1.28
C GLY A 55 16.87 4.15 -0.49
N ARG A 56 17.92 4.65 -1.15
CA ARG A 56 19.09 5.29 -0.51
C ARG A 56 19.25 6.74 -0.95
#